data_AF-A0A1V6NNQ8-F1
#
_entry.id   AF-A0A1V6NNQ8-F1
#
_cell.length_a   1.000
_cell.length_b   1.000
_cell.length_c   1.000
_cell.angle_alpha   90.00
_cell.angle_beta   90.00
_cell.angle_gamma   90.00
#
_symmetry.space_group_name_H-M   'P 1'
#
loop_
_entity.id
_entity.type
_entity.pdbx_description
1 polymer ?
#
loop_
_entity_poly.entity_id
_entity_poly.type
_entity_poly.pdbx_seq_one_letter_code
_entity_poly.pdbx_strand_id
1 'polypeptide(L)' 'MVMRVFTAFGPPNVEKKNDAIRFGILGAAQIAPLALITPALSHPEVIV' A
#
# COMPACT_ATOMS: atom_id res chain seq x y z
N MET A 1 9.89 -17.75 8.71
CA MET A 1 10.23 -16.32 8.46
C MET A 1 9.99 -15.90 7.01
N VAL A 2 10.34 -16.74 6.01
CA VAL A 2 10.18 -16.47 4.57
C VAL A 2 8.74 -16.09 4.15
N MET A 3 7.72 -16.79 4.65
CA MET A 3 6.31 -16.50 4.30
C MET A 3 5.87 -15.09 4.66
N ARG A 4 6.27 -14.54 5.82
CA ARG A 4 5.88 -13.18 6.24
C ARG A 4 6.46 -12.11 5.31
N VAL A 5 7.70 -12.30 4.87
CA VAL A 5 8.37 -11.38 3.96
C VAL A 5 7.67 -11.44 2.60
N PHE A 6 7.38 -12.64 2.10
CA PHE A 6 6.69 -12.83 0.82
C PHE A 6 5.31 -12.13 0.80
N THR A 7 4.51 -12.29 1.85
CA THR A 7 3.18 -11.64 1.95
C THR A 7 3.27 -10.12 2.09
N ALA A 8 4.39 -9.57 2.56
CA ALA A 8 4.58 -8.13 2.65
C ALA A 8 4.80 -7.48 1.27
N PHE A 9 5.38 -8.21 0.31
CA PHE A 9 5.62 -7.74 -1.05
C PHE A 9 4.49 -8.09 -2.03
N GLY A 10 3.67 -9.09 -1.71
CA GLY A 10 2.45 -9.45 -2.45
C GLY A 10 1.19 -9.43 -1.58
N PRO A 11 0.76 -8.24 -1.09
CA PRO A 11 -0.41 -8.13 -0.24
C PRO A 11 -1.73 -8.45 -0.96
N PRO A 12 -2.74 -9.00 -0.27
CA PRO A 12 -4.09 -9.13 -0.80
C PRO A 12 -4.70 -7.74 -1.06
N ASN A 13 -5.36 -7.59 -2.21
CA ASN A 13 -6.04 -6.37 -2.60
C ASN A 13 -7.46 -6.34 -1.99
N VAL A 14 -7.76 -5.28 -1.25
CA VAL A 14 -9.05 -5.09 -0.56
C VAL A 14 -9.82 -3.95 -1.23
N GLU A 15 -11.14 -4.11 -1.31
CA GLU A 15 -12.02 -3.08 -1.87
C GLU A 15 -11.93 -1.78 -1.05
N LYS A 16 -11.80 -0.65 -1.74
CA LYS A 16 -11.56 0.66 -1.12
C LYS A 16 -12.85 1.27 -0.59
N LYS A 17 -12.78 1.88 0.58
CA LYS A 17 -13.91 2.63 1.15
C LYS A 17 -14.10 3.93 0.35
N ASN A 18 -15.35 4.35 0.15
CA ASN A 18 -15.67 5.59 -0.58
C ASN A 18 -15.07 6.86 0.07
N ASP A 19 -14.79 6.82 1.37
CA ASP A 19 -14.24 7.93 2.17
C ASP A 19 -12.76 7.72 2.52
N ALA A 20 -12.00 7.05 1.63
CA ALA A 20 -10.59 6.76 1.86
C ALA A 20 -9.70 8.00 1.71
N ILE A 21 -8.68 8.11 2.56
CA ILE A 21 -7.68 9.17 2.54
C ILE A 21 -6.79 9.01 1.30
N ARG A 22 -6.61 10.09 0.54
CA ARG A 22 -5.80 10.11 -0.69
C ARG A 22 -4.41 10.67 -0.42
N PHE A 23 -3.39 9.87 -0.65
CA PHE A 23 -1.99 10.29 -0.56
C PHE A 23 -1.51 10.82 -1.90
N GLY A 24 -0.86 11.99 -1.89
CA GLY A 24 -0.09 12.50 -3.02
C GLY A 24 1.39 12.26 -2.78
N ILE A 25 2.08 11.62 -3.73
CA ILE A 25 3.53 11.46 -3.67
C ILE A 25 4.19 12.49 -4.57
N LEU A 26 4.95 13.42 -3.98
CA LEU A 26 5.75 14.41 -4.71
C LEU A 26 7.23 14.16 -4.40
N GLY A 27 7.93 13.51 -5.32
CA GLY A 27 9.37 13.26 -5.22
C GLY A 27 9.75 12.19 -4.18
N ALA A 28 9.38 10.93 -4.42
CA ALA A 28 9.78 9.79 -3.57
C ALA A 28 9.78 8.44 -4.30
N ALA A 29 10.10 8.41 -5.60
CA ALA A 29 9.89 7.25 -6.47
C ALA A 29 10.56 5.95 -5.96
N GLN A 30 11.72 6.05 -5.29
CA GLN A 30 12.45 4.89 -4.79
C GLN A 30 11.85 4.27 -3.51
N ILE A 31 11.21 5.06 -2.66
CA ILE A 31 10.69 4.60 -1.36
C ILE A 31 9.18 4.43 -1.34
N ALA A 32 8.47 5.15 -2.22
CA ALA A 32 7.02 5.11 -2.33
C ALA A 32 6.42 3.70 -2.51
N PRO A 33 6.99 2.80 -3.35
CA PRO A 33 6.48 1.44 -3.50
C PRO A 33 6.44 0.71 -2.16
N LEU A 34 7.58 0.69 -1.46
CA LEU A 34 7.76 -0.09 -0.24
C LEU A 34 7.00 0.49 0.96
N ALA A 35 6.96 1.83 1.06
CA ALA A 35 6.45 2.50 2.26
C ALA A 35 4.96 2.85 2.19
N LEU A 36 4.42 3.10 0.98
CA LEU A 36 3.07 3.64 0.82
C LEU A 36 2.21 2.81 -0.14
N ILE A 37 2.68 2.56 -1.37
CA ILE A 37 1.85 1.97 -2.43
C ILE A 37 1.51 0.50 -2.11
N THR A 38 2.53 -0.33 -1.84
CA THR A 38 2.33 -1.76 -1.52
C THR A 38 1.49 -1.96 -0.26
N PRO A 39 1.77 -1.32 0.89
CA PRO A 39 0.93 -1.49 2.08
C PRO A 39 -0.48 -0.90 1.91
N ALA A 40 -0.67 0.13 1.07
CA ALA A 40 -1.99 0.68 0.82
C ALA A 40 -2.93 -0.37 0.19
N LEU A 41 -2.44 -1.32 -0.61
CA LEU A 41 -3.31 -2.33 -1.26
C LEU A 41 -4.17 -3.14 -0.28
N SER A 42 -3.65 -3.46 0.92
CA SER A 42 -4.41 -4.19 1.95
C SER A 42 -5.21 -3.30 2.90
N HIS A 43 -5.10 -1.97 2.79
CA HIS A 43 -5.78 -1.04 3.69
C HIS A 43 -6.93 -0.35 2.95
N PRO A 44 -8.20 -0.63 3.30
CA PRO A 44 -9.36 -0.05 2.61
C PRO A 44 -9.54 1.45 2.86
N GLU A 45 -8.87 1.99 3.88
CA GLU A 45 -9.01 3.38 4.34
C GLU A 45 -8.12 4.38 3.58
N VAL A 46 -7.19 3.89 2.75
CA VAL A 46 -6.18 4.73 2.09
C VAL A 46 -5.98 4.37 0.63
N ILE A 47 -5.81 5.40 -0.19
CA ILE A 47 -5.54 5.34 -1.62
C ILE A 47 -4.29 6.16 -1.89
N VAL A 48 -3.37 5.62 -2.69
CA VAL A 48 -2.13 6.30 -3.12
C VAL A 48 -2.24 6.64 -4.59
#